data_AF-A0A2N8MT88-F1
#
_entry.id   AF-A0A2N8MT88-F1
#
_cell.length_a   1.000
_cell.length_b   1.000
_cell.length_c   1.000
_cell.angle_alpha   90.00
_cell.angle_beta   90.00
_cell.angle_gamma   90.00
#
_symmetry.space_group_name_H-M   'P 1'
#
loop_
_entity.id
_entity.type
_entity.pdbx_description
1 polymer ?
#
loop_
_entity_poly.entity_id
_entity_poly.type
_entity_poly.pdbx_seq_one_letter_code
_entity_poly.pdbx_strand_id
1 'polypeptide(L)'
;MTGDNSPELVAELDRLDEAVKAAPAGDTAAQIALWRQVTRLEHWFFIARGQADRPRPYAVASEQGPMICLYSSAARANEAARALGLAVAEGEAVPLFSVPMPAAIDYLAAFAESGVVGVTLDHPRIGHYIPLANLGLLKGWIAGAAR
;
A
#
# COMPACT_ATOMS: atom_id res chain seq x y z
N MET A 1 8.10 -2.14 -19.43
CA MET A 1 6.88 -2.38 -18.63
C MET A 1 7.34 -2.91 -17.29
N THR A 2 7.00 -2.25 -16.19
CA THR A 2 7.28 -2.78 -14.85
C THR A 2 6.42 -4.02 -14.63
N GLY A 3 7.03 -5.14 -14.23
CA GLY A 3 6.31 -6.37 -13.90
C GLY A 3 5.48 -6.19 -12.63
N ASP A 4 4.46 -7.03 -12.45
CA ASP A 4 3.75 -7.12 -11.17
C ASP A 4 4.61 -7.84 -10.12
N ASN A 5 4.30 -7.69 -8.84
CA ASN A 5 4.96 -8.48 -7.78
C ASN A 5 4.62 -9.96 -7.93
N SER A 6 5.50 -10.83 -7.44
CA SER A 6 5.27 -12.28 -7.42
C SER A 6 3.92 -12.63 -6.76
N PRO A 7 3.09 -13.49 -7.38
CA PRO A 7 1.84 -13.95 -6.79
C PRO A 7 2.00 -14.57 -5.40
N GLU A 8 3.12 -15.24 -5.14
CA GLU A 8 3.44 -15.86 -3.86
C GLU A 8 3.63 -14.80 -2.77
N LEU A 9 4.35 -13.71 -3.07
CA LEU A 9 4.52 -12.60 -2.12
C LEU A 9 3.19 -11.91 -1.81
N VAL A 10 2.31 -11.82 -2.80
CA VAL A 10 0.98 -11.21 -2.68
C VAL A 10 0.03 -12.12 -1.89
N ALA A 11 0.03 -13.43 -2.15
CA ALA A 11 -0.78 -14.41 -1.41
C ALA A 11 -0.37 -14.49 0.07
N GLU A 12 0.92 -14.31 0.37
CA GLU A 12 1.41 -14.25 1.75
C GLU A 12 0.82 -13.06 2.53
N LEU A 13 0.52 -11.95 1.87
CA LEU A 13 -0.18 -10.83 2.53
C LEU A 13 -1.60 -11.22 2.97
N ASP A 14 -2.33 -12.00 2.17
CA ASP A 14 -3.66 -12.49 2.55
C ASP A 14 -3.57 -13.43 3.76
N ARG A 15 -2.57 -14.33 3.78
CA ARG A 15 -2.33 -15.20 4.93
C ARG A 15 -2.02 -14.41 6.20
N LEU A 16 -1.24 -13.33 6.08
CA LEU A 16 -0.86 -12.47 7.20
C LEU A 16 -2.03 -11.58 7.66
N ASP A 17 -2.86 -11.10 6.75
CA ASP A 17 -4.11 -10.38 7.06
C ASP A 17 -5.05 -11.24 7.91
N GLU A 18 -5.27 -12.50 7.52
CA GLU A 18 -6.06 -13.44 8.33
C GLU A 18 -5.43 -13.70 9.71
N ALA A 19 -4.09 -13.76 9.79
CA ALA A 19 -3.40 -13.88 11.07
C ALA A 19 -3.57 -12.64 11.96
N VAL A 20 -3.61 -11.42 11.38
CA VAL A 20 -3.88 -10.18 12.12
C VAL A 20 -5.31 -10.19 12.65
N LYS A 21 -6.30 -10.60 11.84
CA LYS A 21 -7.70 -10.69 12.26
C LYS A 21 -7.92 -11.71 13.39
N ALA A 22 -7.16 -12.80 13.39
CA ALA A 22 -7.24 -13.84 14.42
C ALA A 22 -6.42 -13.53 15.68
N ALA A 23 -5.58 -12.50 15.67
CA ALA A 23 -4.68 -12.19 16.79
C ALA A 23 -5.45 -11.66 18.01
N PRO A 24 -5.04 -12.02 19.25
CA PRO A 24 -5.61 -11.44 20.46
C PRO A 24 -5.44 -9.91 20.50
N ALA A 25 -6.37 -9.22 21.15
CA ALA A 25 -6.27 -7.77 21.33
C ALA A 25 -4.94 -7.39 22.03
N GLY A 26 -4.21 -6.46 21.43
CA GLY A 26 -2.90 -6.01 21.92
C GLY A 26 -1.70 -6.83 21.42
N ASP A 27 -1.92 -7.94 20.70
CA ASP A 27 -0.85 -8.65 20.00
C ASP A 27 -0.56 -7.98 18.65
N THR A 28 0.63 -7.38 18.54
CA THR A 28 1.08 -6.69 17.32
C THR A 28 2.00 -7.55 16.46
N ALA A 29 2.30 -8.80 16.83
CA ALA A 29 3.26 -9.64 16.12
C ALA A 29 2.81 -9.92 14.67
N ALA A 30 1.53 -10.25 14.49
CA ALA A 30 0.95 -10.46 13.17
C ALA A 30 0.98 -9.18 12.32
N GLN A 31 0.71 -8.02 12.93
CA GLN A 31 0.72 -6.73 12.22
C GLN A 31 2.15 -6.35 11.79
N ILE A 32 3.15 -6.59 12.64
CA ILE A 32 4.55 -6.41 12.30
C ILE A 32 4.94 -7.36 11.15
N ALA A 33 4.52 -8.62 11.19
CA ALA A 33 4.80 -9.59 10.14
C ALA A 33 4.18 -9.18 8.79
N LEU A 34 2.93 -8.70 8.80
CA LEU A 34 2.26 -8.14 7.62
C LEU A 34 3.08 -7.00 7.01
N TRP A 35 3.42 -5.98 7.80
CA TRP A 35 4.18 -4.83 7.28
C TRP A 35 5.61 -5.19 6.87
N ARG A 36 6.24 -6.19 7.52
CA ARG A 36 7.50 -6.76 7.02
C ARG A 36 7.32 -7.38 5.64
N GLN A 37 6.26 -8.14 5.42
CA GLN A 37 5.97 -8.69 4.09
C GLN A 37 5.72 -7.59 3.05
N VAL A 38 5.03 -6.51 3.41
CA VAL A 38 4.85 -5.33 2.52
C VAL A 38 6.20 -4.74 2.10
N THR A 39 7.20 -4.72 2.98
CA THR A 39 8.56 -4.25 2.63
C THR A 39 9.35 -5.18 1.70
N ARG A 40 8.91 -6.44 1.54
CA ARG A 40 9.54 -7.43 0.66
C ARG A 40 9.00 -7.41 -0.76
N LEU A 41 7.92 -6.66 -1.02
CA LEU A 41 7.45 -6.40 -2.38
C LEU A 41 8.52 -5.66 -3.18
N GLU A 42 8.64 -5.96 -4.46
CA GLU A 42 9.58 -5.28 -5.35
C GLU A 42 9.09 -3.87 -5.68
N HIS A 43 7.78 -3.72 -5.85
CA HIS A 43 7.12 -2.47 -6.20
C HIS A 43 5.86 -2.23 -5.37
N TRP A 44 5.57 -0.96 -5.12
CA TRP A 44 4.33 -0.50 -4.52
C TRP A 44 3.49 0.17 -5.61
N PHE A 45 2.22 -0.25 -5.77
CA PHE A 45 1.33 0.24 -6.81
C PHE A 45 0.36 1.30 -6.27
N PHE A 46 0.03 2.28 -7.11
CA PHE A 46 -0.85 3.37 -6.78
C PHE A 46 -1.82 3.64 -7.92
N ILE A 47 -3.09 3.90 -7.56
CA ILE A 47 -4.07 4.42 -8.52
C ILE A 47 -3.73 5.88 -8.77
N ALA A 48 -3.47 6.23 -10.03
CA ALA A 48 -3.10 7.58 -10.42
C ALA A 48 -4.31 8.51 -10.43
N ARG A 49 -4.14 9.70 -9.85
CA ARG A 49 -5.09 10.81 -9.88
C ARG A 49 -4.39 12.08 -10.33
N GLY A 50 -5.16 13.03 -10.87
CA GLY A 50 -4.63 14.29 -11.37
C GLY A 50 -4.18 14.19 -12.82
N GLN A 51 -3.20 15.02 -13.19
CA GLN A 51 -2.71 15.11 -14.57
C GLN A 51 -1.78 13.94 -14.92
N ALA A 52 -1.81 13.51 -16.18
CA ALA A 52 -1.08 12.33 -16.64
C ALA A 52 0.45 12.49 -16.57
N ASP A 53 0.97 13.72 -16.66
CA ASP A 53 2.39 14.04 -16.57
C ASP A 53 2.90 14.16 -15.12
N ARG A 54 1.98 14.32 -14.16
CA ARG A 54 2.26 14.46 -12.72
C ARG A 54 1.21 13.71 -11.89
N PRO A 55 1.13 12.37 -12.01
CA PRO A 55 0.16 11.60 -11.27
C PRO A 55 0.44 11.68 -9.77
N ARG A 56 -0.63 11.78 -8.99
CA ARG A 56 -0.62 11.67 -7.52
C ARG A 56 -1.35 10.39 -7.11
N PRO A 57 -0.95 9.75 -6.01
CA PRO A 57 -1.61 8.54 -5.55
C PRO A 57 -3.02 8.89 -5.06
N TYR A 58 -3.96 8.00 -5.30
CA TYR A 58 -5.29 8.07 -4.71
C TYR A 58 -5.19 7.98 -3.17
N ALA A 59 -5.98 8.79 -2.49
CA ALA A 59 -6.12 8.77 -1.04
C ALA A 59 -7.59 8.69 -0.66
N VAL A 60 -7.86 7.97 0.42
CA VAL A 60 -9.17 7.81 1.06
C VAL A 60 -9.25 8.72 2.29
N ALA A 61 -10.43 9.26 2.57
CA ALA A 61 -10.68 9.98 3.81
C ALA A 61 -10.85 8.99 4.97
N SER A 62 -10.21 9.28 6.11
CA SER A 62 -10.41 8.57 7.38
C SER A 62 -10.68 9.58 8.49
N GLU A 63 -11.10 9.11 9.66
CA GLU A 63 -11.30 9.97 10.84
C GLU A 63 -10.00 10.69 11.27
N GLN A 64 -8.85 10.04 11.06
CA GLN A 64 -7.54 10.60 11.40
C GLN A 64 -7.01 11.57 10.34
N GLY A 65 -7.61 11.59 9.15
CA GLY A 65 -7.19 12.40 8.01
C GLY A 65 -7.02 11.59 6.70
N PRO A 66 -6.53 12.21 5.62
CA PRO A 66 -6.31 11.52 4.35
C PRO A 66 -5.26 10.42 4.45
N MET A 67 -5.57 9.23 3.94
CA MET A 67 -4.64 8.09 3.87
C MET A 67 -4.42 7.66 2.42
N ILE A 68 -3.17 7.53 2.00
CA ILE A 68 -2.85 7.05 0.65
C ILE A 68 -3.13 5.55 0.54
N CYS A 69 -3.75 5.13 -0.56
CA CYS A 69 -3.95 3.72 -0.86
C CYS A 69 -2.72 3.15 -1.58
N LEU A 70 -1.99 2.28 -0.88
CA LEU A 70 -0.92 1.45 -1.41
C LEU A 70 -1.50 0.10 -1.85
N TYR A 71 -1.12 -0.38 -3.03
CA TYR A 71 -1.51 -1.69 -3.53
C TYR A 71 -0.32 -2.62 -3.72
N SER A 72 -0.51 -3.89 -3.36
CA SER A 72 0.52 -4.92 -3.48
C SER A 72 0.66 -5.46 -4.90
N SER A 73 -0.30 -5.22 -5.78
CA SER A 73 -0.24 -5.61 -7.18
C SER A 73 -1.09 -4.71 -8.07
N ALA A 74 -0.77 -4.69 -9.37
CA ALA A 74 -1.58 -3.96 -10.36
C ALA A 74 -2.99 -4.55 -10.46
N ALA A 75 -3.12 -5.88 -10.30
CA ALA A 75 -4.41 -6.56 -10.26
C ALA A 75 -5.28 -6.06 -9.09
N ARG A 76 -4.73 -5.98 -7.88
CA ARG A 76 -5.45 -5.50 -6.69
C ARG A 76 -5.81 -4.02 -6.78
N ALA A 77 -4.93 -3.20 -7.35
CA ALA A 77 -5.23 -1.79 -7.60
C ALA A 77 -6.44 -1.62 -8.54
N ASN A 78 -6.52 -2.41 -9.61
CA ASN A 78 -7.66 -2.37 -10.54
C ASN A 78 -8.96 -2.92 -9.95
N GLU A 79 -8.88 -3.96 -9.11
CA GLU A 79 -10.02 -4.47 -8.35
C GLU A 79 -10.55 -3.41 -7.38
N ALA A 80 -9.65 -2.78 -6.61
CA ALA A 80 -9.99 -1.72 -5.69
C ALA A 80 -10.57 -0.49 -6.40
N ALA A 81 -10.01 -0.08 -7.53
CA ALA A 81 -10.54 1.03 -8.31
C ALA A 81 -11.99 0.81 -8.74
N ARG A 82 -12.36 -0.42 -9.10
CA ARG A 82 -13.75 -0.80 -9.40
C ARG A 82 -14.62 -0.77 -8.15
N ALA A 83 -14.17 -1.38 -7.06
CA ALA A 83 -14.90 -1.39 -5.79
C ALA A 83 -15.16 0.02 -5.23
N LEU A 84 -14.23 0.96 -5.47
CA LEU A 84 -14.29 2.35 -5.02
C LEU A 84 -15.01 3.29 -6.01
N GLY A 85 -15.52 2.77 -7.13
CA GLY A 85 -16.20 3.59 -8.15
C GLY A 85 -15.29 4.57 -8.88
N LEU A 86 -13.99 4.28 -8.98
CA LEU A 86 -12.99 5.13 -9.63
C LEU A 86 -12.81 4.81 -11.12
N ALA A 87 -13.28 3.65 -11.57
CA ALA A 87 -13.28 3.27 -12.98
C ALA A 87 -14.36 4.04 -13.75
N VAL A 88 -14.00 4.60 -14.91
CA VAL A 88 -14.89 5.44 -15.73
C VAL A 88 -15.85 4.58 -16.58
N ALA A 89 -15.41 3.40 -17.00
CA ALA A 89 -16.20 2.43 -17.74
C ALA A 89 -16.04 1.01 -17.17
N GLU A 90 -17.09 0.20 -17.32
CA GLU A 90 -17.07 -1.19 -16.90
C GLU A 90 -16.02 -1.99 -17.68
N GLY A 91 -15.09 -2.62 -16.96
CA GLY A 91 -14.01 -3.41 -17.55
C GLY A 91 -12.74 -2.63 -17.93
N GLU A 92 -12.73 -1.30 -17.83
CA GLU A 92 -11.53 -0.49 -18.11
C GLU A 92 -10.59 -0.44 -16.90
N ALA A 93 -9.30 -0.67 -17.15
CA ALA A 93 -8.27 -0.51 -16.14
C ALA A 93 -8.05 0.99 -15.84
N VAL A 94 -7.89 1.34 -14.57
CA VAL A 94 -7.55 2.73 -14.21
C VAL A 94 -6.06 2.99 -14.47
N PRO A 95 -5.66 4.25 -14.72
CA PRO A 95 -4.25 4.59 -14.78
C PRO A 95 -3.55 4.26 -13.46
N LEU A 96 -2.49 3.46 -13.54
CA LEU A 96 -1.66 3.07 -12.40
C LEU A 96 -0.23 3.56 -12.61
N PHE A 97 0.47 3.79 -11.51
CA PHE A 97 1.93 3.86 -11.50
C PHE A 97 2.46 3.03 -10.34
N SER A 98 3.74 2.64 -10.42
CA SER A 98 4.41 1.94 -9.34
C SER A 98 5.70 2.64 -8.96
N VAL A 99 6.09 2.49 -7.70
CA VAL A 99 7.35 2.98 -7.17
C VAL A 99 8.14 1.79 -6.64
N PRO A 100 9.40 1.59 -7.06
CA PRO A 100 10.21 0.48 -6.57
C PRO A 100 10.54 0.62 -5.08
N MET A 101 10.66 -0.51 -4.40
CA MET A 101 11.21 -0.54 -3.04
C MET A 101 12.75 -0.44 -3.07
N PRO A 102 13.38 0.24 -2.10
CA PRO A 102 12.77 0.93 -0.94
C PRO A 102 12.32 2.37 -1.21
N ALA A 103 12.49 2.89 -2.44
CA ALA A 103 12.20 4.30 -2.78
C ALA A 103 10.73 4.70 -2.56
N ALA A 104 9.80 3.74 -2.60
CA ALA A 104 8.39 3.99 -2.33
C ALA A 104 8.14 4.55 -0.91
N ILE A 105 9.00 4.24 0.07
CA ILE A 105 8.88 4.78 1.43
C ILE A 105 9.13 6.30 1.42
N ASP A 106 10.20 6.75 0.75
CA ASP A 106 10.52 8.18 0.62
C ASP A 106 9.47 8.93 -0.19
N TYR A 107 8.99 8.30 -1.26
CA TYR A 107 7.92 8.82 -2.08
C TYR A 107 6.66 9.13 -1.25
N LEU A 108 6.24 8.20 -0.38
CA LEU A 108 5.07 8.41 0.47
C LEU A 108 5.33 9.42 1.59
N ALA A 109 6.53 9.44 2.17
CA ALA A 109 6.89 10.38 3.23
C ALA A 109 6.77 11.85 2.79
N ALA A 110 7.02 12.15 1.51
CA ALA A 110 6.86 13.49 0.95
C ALA A 110 5.42 14.04 1.04
N PHE A 111 4.41 13.17 1.17
CA PHE A 111 3.01 13.61 1.28
C PHE A 111 2.62 14.07 2.69
N ALA A 112 3.50 13.94 3.69
CA ALA A 112 3.29 14.48 5.03
C ALA A 112 3.03 15.99 4.99
N GLU A 113 3.78 16.71 4.14
CA GLU A 113 3.66 18.16 3.94
C GLU A 113 2.32 18.56 3.32
N SER A 114 1.64 17.62 2.65
CA SER A 114 0.30 17.81 2.07
C SER A 114 -0.83 17.36 3.03
N GLY A 115 -0.51 17.04 4.28
CA GLY A 115 -1.49 16.65 5.30
C GLY A 115 -1.92 15.19 5.25
N VAL A 116 -1.24 14.33 4.48
CA VAL A 116 -1.49 12.88 4.52
C VAL A 116 -1.00 12.33 5.85
N VAL A 117 -1.86 11.55 6.52
CA VAL A 117 -1.59 11.05 7.87
C VAL A 117 -1.14 9.59 7.91
N GLY A 118 -1.40 8.84 6.83
CA GLY A 118 -1.11 7.41 6.79
C GLY A 118 -1.20 6.79 5.42
N VAL A 119 -0.92 5.49 5.39
CA VAL A 119 -0.99 4.66 4.19
C VAL A 119 -1.77 3.41 4.53
N THR A 120 -2.73 3.03 3.69
CA THR A 120 -3.52 1.81 3.82
C THR A 120 -3.09 0.80 2.76
N LEU A 121 -2.94 -0.46 3.16
CA LEU A 121 -2.60 -1.58 2.29
C LEU A 121 -3.84 -2.16 1.63
N ASP A 122 -3.82 -2.32 0.30
CA ASP A 122 -4.82 -3.00 -0.52
C ASP A 122 -6.27 -2.63 -0.17
N HIS A 123 -6.53 -1.38 0.18
CA HIS A 123 -7.89 -0.95 0.53
C HIS A 123 -8.81 -1.01 -0.70
N PRO A 124 -10.01 -1.61 -0.60
CA PRO A 124 -10.71 -2.01 0.63
C PRO A 124 -10.53 -3.48 1.08
N ARG A 125 -9.73 -4.29 0.38
CA ARG A 125 -9.57 -5.73 0.64
C ARG A 125 -8.87 -6.03 1.99
N ILE A 126 -7.66 -5.51 2.20
CA ILE A 126 -6.91 -5.71 3.46
C ILE A 126 -7.19 -4.55 4.43
N GLY A 127 -6.96 -3.31 4.01
CA GLY A 127 -7.36 -2.12 4.77
C GLY A 127 -6.54 -1.83 6.03
N HIS A 128 -5.56 -2.67 6.40
CA HIS A 128 -4.61 -2.34 7.45
C HIS A 128 -3.79 -1.09 7.08
N TYR A 129 -3.59 -0.20 8.05
CA TYR A 129 -2.87 1.05 7.82
C TYR A 129 -1.64 1.19 8.73
N ILE A 130 -0.72 2.04 8.30
CA ILE A 130 0.41 2.51 9.09
C ILE A 130 0.43 4.05 9.08
N PRO A 131 0.61 4.72 10.23
CA PRO A 131 0.81 6.16 10.26
C PRO A 131 2.04 6.57 9.44
N LEU A 132 1.95 7.70 8.75
CA LEU A 132 3.04 8.15 7.87
C LEU A 132 4.33 8.41 8.67
N ALA A 133 4.19 8.90 9.90
CA ALA A 133 5.30 9.09 10.85
C ALA A 133 6.04 7.78 11.19
N ASN A 134 5.39 6.62 11.04
CA ASN A 134 5.96 5.30 11.35
C ASN A 134 6.64 4.65 10.13
N LEU A 135 6.58 5.25 8.94
CA LEU A 135 7.24 4.70 7.74
C LEU A 135 8.76 4.56 7.90
N GLY A 136 9.39 5.38 8.74
CA GLY A 136 10.82 5.24 9.08
C GLY A 136 11.17 3.89 9.71
N LEU A 137 10.24 3.25 10.42
CA LEU A 137 10.44 1.91 10.99
C LEU A 137 10.62 0.85 9.91
N LEU A 138 9.89 0.98 8.80
CA LEU A 138 9.99 0.05 7.66
C LEU A 138 11.39 0.09 7.03
N LYS A 139 11.99 1.27 6.91
CA LYS A 139 13.38 1.43 6.45
C LYS A 139 14.37 0.71 7.36
N GLY A 140 14.17 0.80 8.68
CA GLY A 140 14.99 0.11 9.66
C GLY A 140 14.99 -1.41 9.48
N TRP A 141 13.84 -2.00 9.14
CA TRP A 141 13.74 -3.44 8.87
C TRP A 141 14.49 -3.87 7.61
N ILE A 142 14.44 -3.05 6.55
CA ILE A 142 15.15 -3.31 5.30
C ILE A 142 16.66 -3.26 5.53
N ALA A 143 17.15 -2.22 6.23
CA ALA A 143 18.57 -2.07 6.53
C ALA A 143 19.11 -3.16 7.48
N GLY A 144 18.28 -3.65 8.40
CA GLY A 144 18.63 -4.74 9.32
C GLY A 144 18.66 -6.13 8.67
N ALA A 145 17.90 -6.36 7.60
CA ALA A 145 17.89 -7.63 6.86
C ALA A 145 19.08 -7.81 5.90
N ALA A 146 19.81 -6.74 5.60
CA ALA A 146 20.99 -6.74 4.74
C ALA A 146 22.32 -7.01 5.50
N ARG A 147 22.25 -7.39 6.77
CA ARG A 147 23.39 -7.80 7.62
C ARG A 147 23.27 -9.26 8.02
#